data_AF-A0A8S0VF29-F1
#
_entry.id   AF-A0A8S0VF29-F1
#
_cell.length_a   1.000
_cell.length_b   1.000
_cell.length_c   1.000
_cell.angle_alpha   90.00
_cell.angle_beta   90.00
_cell.angle_gamma   90.00
#
_symmetry.space_group_name_H-M   'P 1'
#
loop_
_entity.id
_entity.type
_entity.pdbx_description
1 polymer ?
#
loop_
_entity_poly.entity_id
_entity_poly.type
_entity_poly.pdbx_seq_one_letter_code
_entity_poly.pdbx_strand_id
1 'polypeptide(L)'
;MMRVTSIDCMAAFAPFLANVVCCPQLEATLTILIGQSSKDTDSLSLNGTLAKHCLSDFEKILVGQGANEDLFKICPIRPSNLTDGSCPINDVSEFEHTADSANLLAACGKIDTLNECCEQVCQNSIVEASRKLAEKAYNLTSLDGSRMMSDLSTRVNDCKNIVLRWLASKLDLSQAKEVLRGLSSCKINKVCPLNFPNMSHVINGCNDGISNQTECCNGVESYVSLLQRQSFITNLQALNCAASLGVKLRKANITKNVYTLCHINLKDFSLQVGTQDSGCLLPSLPSDVVLDKLSEVSFVCDLNDNIPAPWPSTSQLADSSCNKTVKIPGLPAAASVQSSRHSVSTMNFLLLSMVYAALVIM
;
A
#
# COMPACT_ATOMS: atom_id res chain seq x y z
N MET A 1 10.67 6.41 -15.26
CA MET A 1 9.66 6.31 -14.18
C MET A 1 8.32 5.81 -14.69
N MET A 2 7.71 6.49 -15.68
CA MET A 2 6.45 6.06 -16.33
C MET A 2 6.42 4.57 -16.71
N ARG A 3 7.47 4.08 -17.39
CA ARG A 3 7.57 2.67 -17.77
C ARG A 3 7.53 1.72 -16.58
N VAL A 4 8.19 2.06 -15.48
CA VAL A 4 8.17 1.25 -14.25
C VAL A 4 6.76 1.25 -13.67
N THR A 5 6.10 2.40 -13.62
CA THR A 5 4.71 2.51 -13.17
C THR A 5 3.76 1.67 -14.03
N SER A 6 3.92 1.66 -15.34
CA SER A 6 3.12 0.80 -16.23
C SER A 6 3.35 -0.68 -15.99
N ILE A 7 4.59 -1.09 -15.70
CA ILE A 7 4.93 -2.49 -15.37
C ILE A 7 4.36 -2.87 -14.00
N ASP A 8 4.53 -2.01 -12.99
CA ASP A 8 4.00 -2.17 -11.63
C ASP A 8 2.45 -2.24 -11.65
N CYS A 9 1.81 -1.57 -12.61
CA CYS A 9 0.37 -1.53 -12.83
C CYS A 9 -0.10 -2.31 -14.06
N MET A 10 0.65 -3.32 -14.48
CA MET A 10 0.34 -4.06 -15.71
C MET A 10 -1.03 -4.73 -15.63
N ALA A 11 -1.78 -4.69 -16.73
CA ALA A 11 -3.20 -5.06 -16.78
C ALA A 11 -3.54 -6.39 -16.07
N ALA A 12 -2.76 -7.45 -16.31
CA ALA A 12 -3.01 -8.78 -15.75
C ALA A 12 -2.87 -8.88 -14.22
N PHE A 13 -2.04 -8.03 -13.60
CA PHE A 13 -1.73 -8.12 -12.16
C PHE A 13 -2.16 -6.91 -11.35
N ALA A 14 -2.52 -5.79 -11.99
CA ALA A 14 -2.88 -4.55 -11.30
C ALA A 14 -3.93 -4.75 -10.19
N PRO A 15 -5.02 -5.54 -10.37
CA PRO A 15 -5.98 -5.76 -9.29
C PRO A 15 -5.37 -6.45 -8.06
N PHE A 16 -4.43 -7.38 -8.26
CA PHE A 16 -3.81 -8.16 -7.18
C PHE A 16 -2.64 -7.43 -6.51
N LEU A 17 -1.95 -6.56 -7.24
CA LEU A 17 -0.81 -5.76 -6.77
C LEU A 17 -1.17 -4.32 -6.40
N ALA A 18 -2.44 -3.92 -6.55
CA ALA A 18 -2.95 -2.57 -6.34
C ALA A 18 -2.42 -1.94 -5.05
N ASN A 19 -2.65 -2.61 -3.93
CA ASN A 19 -2.39 -2.09 -2.58
C ASN A 19 -0.90 -2.00 -2.24
N VAL A 20 -0.05 -2.77 -2.92
CA VAL A 20 1.33 -3.05 -2.49
C VAL A 20 2.39 -2.48 -3.41
N VAL A 21 2.10 -2.45 -4.71
CA VAL A 21 3.06 -2.03 -5.73
C VAL A 21 2.45 -0.94 -6.61
N CYS A 22 1.33 -1.23 -7.27
CA CYS A 22 0.78 -0.36 -8.32
C CYS A 22 0.36 1.02 -7.81
N CYS A 23 -0.58 1.11 -6.85
CA CYS A 23 -1.08 2.41 -6.41
C CYS A 23 -0.01 3.27 -5.70
N PRO A 24 0.83 2.71 -4.80
CA PRO A 24 1.98 3.44 -4.26
C PRO A 24 2.91 4.02 -5.33
N GLN A 25 3.21 3.23 -6.37
CA GLN A 25 4.07 3.68 -7.47
C GLN A 25 3.37 4.74 -8.32
N LEU A 26 2.07 4.61 -8.57
CA LEU A 26 1.27 5.56 -9.33
C LEU A 26 1.22 6.94 -8.64
N GLU A 27 0.89 6.96 -7.34
CA GLU A 27 0.81 8.17 -6.52
C GLU A 27 2.17 8.87 -6.40
N ALA A 28 3.23 8.10 -6.13
CA ALA A 28 4.59 8.64 -6.12
C ALA A 28 4.95 9.22 -7.48
N THR A 29 4.53 8.57 -8.56
CA THR A 29 4.84 9.04 -9.91
C THR A 29 4.21 10.39 -10.23
N LEU A 30 2.92 10.54 -9.95
CA LEU A 30 2.23 11.81 -10.16
C LEU A 30 2.81 12.92 -9.28
N THR A 31 3.10 12.62 -8.02
CA THR A 31 3.69 13.59 -7.07
C THR A 31 5.04 14.11 -7.58
N ILE A 32 5.90 13.21 -8.07
CA ILE A 32 7.21 13.56 -8.62
C ILE A 32 7.06 14.37 -9.90
N LEU A 33 6.16 14.00 -10.81
CA LEU A 33 5.95 14.76 -12.04
C LEU A 33 5.55 16.21 -11.76
N ILE A 34 4.61 16.41 -10.83
CA ILE A 34 4.18 17.76 -10.43
C ILE A 34 5.34 18.50 -9.75
N GLY A 35 6.01 17.87 -8.78
CA GLY A 35 7.13 18.49 -8.07
C GLY A 35 8.29 18.88 -9.00
N GLN A 36 8.64 18.04 -9.99
CA GLN A 36 9.67 18.36 -10.96
C GLN A 36 9.24 19.49 -11.89
N SER A 37 7.95 19.53 -12.29
CA SER A 37 7.41 20.67 -13.04
C SER A 37 7.48 21.98 -12.24
N SER A 38 7.35 21.93 -10.91
CA SER A 38 7.45 23.12 -10.05
C SER A 38 8.80 23.81 -10.11
N LYS A 39 9.87 23.15 -10.58
CA LYS A 39 11.18 23.77 -10.79
C LYS A 39 11.14 24.88 -11.85
N ASP A 40 10.25 24.74 -12.82
CA ASP A 40 10.09 25.69 -13.93
C ASP A 40 8.88 26.61 -13.75
N THR A 41 7.82 26.12 -13.09
CA THR A 41 6.55 26.86 -12.95
C THR A 41 6.42 27.62 -11.63
N ASP A 42 7.29 27.37 -10.66
CA ASP A 42 7.21 27.86 -9.28
C ASP A 42 5.93 27.45 -8.53
N SER A 43 5.12 26.56 -9.11
CA SER A 43 3.82 26.13 -8.55
C SER A 43 3.82 24.65 -8.16
N LEU A 44 3.42 24.39 -6.92
CA LEU A 44 3.30 23.08 -6.28
C LEU A 44 1.92 22.43 -6.50
N SER A 45 1.07 23.01 -7.35
CA SER A 45 -0.25 22.45 -7.65
C SER A 45 -0.69 22.77 -9.07
N LEU A 46 -1.62 21.99 -9.60
CA LEU A 46 -2.23 22.28 -10.89
C LEU A 46 -3.57 22.99 -10.68
N ASN A 47 -3.94 23.89 -11.60
CA ASN A 47 -5.32 24.37 -11.64
C ASN A 47 -6.27 23.24 -12.09
N GLY A 48 -7.57 23.39 -11.80
CA GLY A 48 -8.55 22.32 -12.03
C GLY A 48 -8.66 21.84 -13.49
N THR A 49 -8.40 22.71 -14.47
CA THR A 49 -8.42 22.33 -15.90
C THR A 49 -7.17 21.54 -16.27
N LEU A 50 -5.99 22.04 -15.89
CA LEU A 50 -4.72 21.38 -16.15
C LEU A 50 -4.63 20.03 -15.41
N ALA A 51 -5.17 19.94 -14.19
CA ALA A 51 -5.26 18.70 -13.45
C ALA A 51 -6.05 17.61 -14.20
N LYS A 52 -7.16 17.97 -14.84
CA LYS A 52 -7.97 17.03 -15.65
C LYS A 52 -7.21 16.55 -16.88
N HIS A 53 -6.57 17.47 -17.61
CA HIS A 53 -5.77 17.11 -18.79
C HIS A 53 -4.55 16.26 -18.42
N CYS A 54 -3.79 16.68 -17.40
CA CYS A 54 -2.63 15.96 -16.90
C CYS A 54 -2.99 14.52 -16.52
N LEU A 55 -4.07 14.33 -15.76
CA LEU A 55 -4.48 12.99 -15.33
C LEU A 55 -4.93 12.13 -16.53
N SER A 56 -5.66 12.69 -17.49
CA SER A 56 -6.09 11.98 -18.70
C SER A 56 -4.91 11.60 -19.61
N ASP A 57 -3.94 12.49 -19.80
CA ASP A 57 -2.75 12.20 -20.62
C ASP A 57 -1.85 11.19 -19.93
N PHE A 58 -1.68 11.30 -18.61
CA PHE A 58 -0.94 10.36 -17.80
C PHE A 58 -1.52 8.94 -17.91
N GLU A 59 -2.84 8.79 -17.82
CA GLU A 59 -3.52 7.50 -18.03
C GLU A 59 -3.24 6.91 -19.40
N LYS A 60 -3.45 7.70 -20.47
CA LYS A 60 -3.21 7.25 -21.85
C LYS A 60 -1.78 6.81 -22.07
N ILE A 61 -0.80 7.53 -21.50
CA ILE A 61 0.61 7.16 -21.57
C ILE A 61 0.85 5.82 -20.86
N LEU A 62 0.29 5.63 -19.66
CA LEU A 62 0.49 4.40 -18.90
C LEU A 62 -0.16 3.19 -19.58
N VAL A 63 -1.40 3.35 -20.05
CA VAL A 63 -2.15 2.32 -20.80
C VAL A 63 -1.45 1.98 -22.11
N GLY A 64 -0.97 2.98 -22.86
CA GLY A 64 -0.17 2.77 -24.07
C GLY A 64 1.16 2.03 -23.80
N GLN A 65 1.60 1.97 -22.55
CA GLN A 65 2.78 1.22 -22.10
C GLN A 65 2.43 -0.11 -21.40
N GLY A 66 1.16 -0.55 -21.44
CA GLY A 66 0.70 -1.85 -20.93
C GLY A 66 0.09 -1.84 -19.53
N ALA A 67 -0.15 -0.66 -18.94
CA ALA A 67 -0.92 -0.57 -17.70
C ALA A 67 -2.39 -0.98 -17.90
N ASN A 68 -3.07 -1.32 -16.80
CA ASN A 68 -4.49 -1.65 -16.83
C ASN A 68 -5.35 -0.47 -17.35
N GLU A 69 -6.36 -0.74 -18.19
CA GLU A 69 -7.28 0.29 -18.71
C GLU A 69 -8.19 0.89 -17.62
N ASP A 70 -8.46 0.14 -16.55
CA ASP A 70 -9.24 0.56 -15.40
C ASP A 70 -8.34 1.08 -14.25
N LEU A 71 -7.15 1.61 -14.57
CA LEU A 71 -6.14 2.00 -13.59
C LEU A 71 -6.69 2.92 -12.50
N PHE A 72 -7.47 3.94 -12.84
CA PHE A 72 -8.03 4.85 -11.85
C PHE A 72 -9.29 4.34 -11.14
N LYS A 73 -9.84 3.20 -11.57
CA LYS A 73 -10.81 2.46 -10.76
C LYS A 73 -10.10 1.60 -9.71
N ILE A 74 -8.95 1.03 -10.08
CA ILE A 74 -8.09 0.22 -9.18
C ILE A 74 -7.40 1.12 -8.14
N CYS A 75 -6.81 2.22 -8.60
CA CYS A 75 -6.10 3.21 -7.80
C CYS A 75 -6.85 4.55 -7.90
N PRO A 76 -7.81 4.82 -7.00
CA PRO A 76 -8.69 5.97 -7.12
C PRO A 76 -7.96 7.30 -6.91
N ILE A 77 -7.52 7.89 -8.02
CA ILE A 77 -6.91 9.23 -8.08
C ILE A 77 -7.85 10.14 -8.87
N ARG A 78 -8.14 11.32 -8.32
CA ARG A 78 -9.01 12.33 -8.93
C ARG A 78 -8.20 13.57 -9.31
N PRO A 79 -8.67 14.38 -10.26
CA PRO A 79 -8.03 15.67 -10.57
C PRO A 79 -7.85 16.58 -9.35
N SER A 80 -8.78 16.55 -8.39
CA SER A 80 -8.66 17.30 -7.12
C SER A 80 -7.46 16.88 -6.27
N ASN A 81 -6.94 15.66 -6.44
CA ASN A 81 -5.71 15.23 -5.77
C ASN A 81 -4.46 15.89 -6.36
N LEU A 82 -4.55 16.54 -7.54
CA LEU A 82 -3.45 17.24 -8.22
C LEU A 82 -3.51 18.77 -8.01
N THR A 83 -4.61 19.27 -7.47
CA THR A 83 -4.78 20.69 -7.11
C THR A 83 -4.21 20.98 -5.72
N ASP A 84 -4.34 22.23 -5.27
CA ASP A 84 -4.04 22.73 -3.93
C ASP A 84 -5.12 22.35 -2.89
N GLY A 85 -6.35 22.12 -3.35
CA GLY A 85 -7.44 21.72 -2.47
C GLY A 85 -7.78 22.88 -1.53
N SER A 86 -7.74 22.65 -0.23
CA SER A 86 -7.91 23.70 0.78
C SER A 86 -6.59 24.27 1.33
N CYS A 87 -5.43 23.83 0.84
CA CYS A 87 -4.15 24.35 1.31
C CYS A 87 -3.92 25.78 0.82
N PRO A 88 -3.60 26.74 1.71
CA PRO A 88 -3.51 28.16 1.33
C PRO A 88 -2.22 28.51 0.60
N ILE A 89 -1.22 27.62 0.61
CA ILE A 89 0.09 27.83 -0.01
C ILE A 89 0.24 26.83 -1.15
N ASN A 90 0.57 27.33 -2.33
CA ASN A 90 0.80 26.50 -3.50
C ASN A 90 1.99 26.95 -4.37
N ASP A 91 2.73 27.99 -3.98
CA ASP A 91 3.99 28.38 -4.63
C ASP A 91 5.23 27.99 -3.80
N VAL A 92 6.36 27.82 -4.47
CA VAL A 92 7.59 27.32 -3.83
C VAL A 92 8.19 28.37 -2.90
N SER A 93 8.14 29.65 -3.26
CA SER A 93 8.75 30.73 -2.48
C SER A 93 8.06 30.92 -1.12
N GLU A 94 6.72 30.98 -1.12
CA GLU A 94 5.90 31.12 0.07
C GLU A 94 5.98 29.88 0.96
N PHE A 95 6.09 28.69 0.34
CA PHE A 95 6.38 27.46 1.06
C PHE A 95 7.68 27.59 1.84
N GLU A 96 8.79 27.99 1.20
CA GLU A 96 10.10 28.08 1.85
C GLU A 96 10.17 29.15 2.93
N HIS A 97 9.35 30.19 2.83
CA HIS A 97 9.20 31.20 3.88
C HIS A 97 8.36 30.72 5.07
N THR A 98 7.45 29.77 4.86
CA THR A 98 6.49 29.33 5.89
C THR A 98 6.92 28.03 6.58
N ALA A 99 7.43 27.08 5.80
CA ALA A 99 7.90 25.79 6.27
C ALA A 99 9.37 25.86 6.68
N ASP A 100 9.76 24.98 7.61
CA ASP A 100 11.17 24.78 7.95
C ASP A 100 11.80 23.85 6.91
N SER A 101 12.07 24.40 5.73
CA SER A 101 12.57 23.65 4.57
C SER A 101 13.89 22.93 4.84
N ALA A 102 14.76 23.51 5.67
CA ALA A 102 16.04 22.90 6.04
C ALA A 102 15.83 21.64 6.89
N ASN A 103 15.02 21.71 7.93
CA ASN A 103 14.72 20.55 8.76
C ASN A 103 13.90 19.49 8.00
N LEU A 104 12.97 19.91 7.13
CA LEU A 104 12.22 18.99 6.29
C LEU A 104 13.12 18.21 5.33
N LEU A 105 14.07 18.88 4.67
CA LEU A 105 15.07 18.22 3.81
C LEU A 105 16.04 17.34 4.60
N ALA A 106 16.45 17.77 5.80
CA ALA A 106 17.31 16.95 6.65
C ALA A 106 16.62 15.64 7.08
N ALA A 107 15.32 15.70 7.38
CA ALA A 107 14.53 14.54 7.79
C ALA A 107 14.16 13.62 6.61
N CYS A 108 13.87 14.18 5.44
CA CYS A 108 13.30 13.44 4.31
C CYS A 108 14.26 13.23 3.12
N GLY A 109 15.42 13.90 3.10
CA GLY A 109 16.33 13.86 1.95
C GLY A 109 16.91 12.48 1.66
N LYS A 110 16.98 11.64 2.69
CA LYS A 110 17.25 10.21 2.58
C LYS A 110 16.56 9.51 3.73
N ILE A 111 15.69 8.55 3.43
CA ILE A 111 14.99 7.78 4.44
C ILE A 111 15.59 6.40 4.56
N ASP A 112 15.80 5.95 5.80
CA ASP A 112 15.90 4.52 6.07
C ASP A 112 14.47 4.00 6.16
N THR A 113 14.02 3.28 5.13
CA THR A 113 12.62 2.85 5.03
C THR A 113 12.21 1.98 6.23
N LEU A 114 13.13 1.24 6.85
CA LEU A 114 12.82 0.39 8.00
C LEU A 114 12.57 1.19 9.26
N ASN A 115 13.47 2.12 9.55
CA ASN A 115 13.34 3.00 10.70
C ASN A 115 12.20 3.99 10.49
N GLU A 116 12.02 4.52 9.27
CA GLU A 116 10.95 5.48 8.94
C GLU A 116 9.56 4.91 9.18
N CYS A 117 9.34 3.62 8.92
CA CYS A 117 8.04 2.99 9.19
C CYS A 117 7.66 2.99 10.68
N CYS A 118 8.66 3.03 11.58
CA CYS A 118 8.48 2.97 13.02
C CYS A 118 8.64 4.33 13.70
N GLU A 119 9.79 4.97 13.48
CA GLU A 119 10.15 6.25 14.09
C GLU A 119 9.45 7.44 13.43
N GLN A 120 9.05 7.30 12.16
CA GLN A 120 8.28 8.29 11.41
C GLN A 120 8.95 9.67 11.36
N VAL A 121 10.27 9.72 11.27
CA VAL A 121 11.03 10.99 11.32
C VAL A 121 10.59 11.91 10.19
N CYS A 122 10.62 11.43 8.94
CA CYS A 122 10.20 12.21 7.79
C CYS A 122 8.67 12.45 7.78
N GLN A 123 7.85 11.45 8.08
CA GLN A 123 6.39 11.60 8.20
C GLN A 123 5.99 12.68 9.22
N ASN A 124 6.66 12.72 10.38
CA ASN A 124 6.40 13.73 11.40
C ASN A 124 6.80 15.13 10.91
N SER A 125 7.95 15.27 10.25
CA SER A 125 8.36 16.53 9.62
C SER A 125 7.39 16.99 8.53
N ILE A 126 6.84 16.07 7.73
CA ILE A 126 5.81 16.37 6.72
C ILE A 126 4.55 16.90 7.40
N VAL A 127 4.04 16.20 8.43
CA VAL A 127 2.83 16.62 9.17
C VAL A 127 3.02 18.00 9.80
N GLU A 128 4.18 18.24 10.40
CA GLU A 128 4.50 19.52 11.02
C GLU A 128 4.58 20.65 10.00
N ALA A 129 5.23 20.42 8.85
CA ALA A 129 5.22 21.39 7.75
C ALA A 129 3.79 21.64 7.25
N SER A 130 3.00 20.60 7.02
CA SER A 130 1.60 20.74 6.58
C SER A 130 0.73 21.52 7.56
N ARG A 131 0.96 21.35 8.87
CA ARG A 131 0.29 22.10 9.93
C ARG A 131 0.62 23.60 9.85
N LYS A 132 1.90 23.95 9.72
CA LYS A 132 2.32 25.35 9.55
C LYS A 132 1.70 26.01 8.32
N LEU A 133 1.63 25.29 7.20
CA LEU A 133 0.97 25.79 5.98
C LEU A 133 -0.53 26.00 6.22
N ALA A 134 -1.21 25.01 6.79
CA ALA A 134 -2.65 25.06 7.06
C ALA A 134 -3.04 26.19 8.03
N GLU A 135 -2.19 26.47 9.02
CA GLU A 135 -2.39 27.52 10.02
C GLU A 135 -2.36 28.94 9.43
N LYS A 136 -1.67 29.15 8.30
CA LYS A 136 -1.60 30.47 7.66
C LYS A 136 -2.97 31.00 7.22
N ALA A 137 -3.90 30.10 6.88
CA ALA A 137 -5.27 30.47 6.54
C ALA A 137 -6.06 31.05 7.74
N TYR A 138 -5.67 30.73 8.98
CA TYR A 138 -6.35 31.17 10.20
C TYR A 138 -5.78 32.47 10.80
N ASN A 139 -4.73 33.04 10.20
CA ASN A 139 -4.26 34.39 10.56
C ASN A 139 -5.30 35.49 10.27
N LEU A 140 -6.48 35.13 9.74
CA LEU A 140 -7.61 36.01 9.45
C LEU A 140 -8.91 35.46 10.08
N THR A 141 -9.14 35.73 11.38
CA THR A 141 -10.46 35.73 12.05
C THR A 141 -11.34 34.47 11.98
N SER A 142 -11.41 33.65 13.05
CA SER A 142 -12.57 32.77 13.31
C SER A 142 -12.61 32.25 14.75
N LEU A 143 -13.81 32.28 15.36
CA LEU A 143 -14.11 32.16 16.80
C LEU A 143 -15.00 30.94 17.13
N ASP A 144 -14.92 29.84 16.38
CA ASP A 144 -15.72 28.62 16.65
C ASP A 144 -14.87 27.33 16.60
N GLY A 145 -14.53 26.80 17.80
CA GLY A 145 -13.43 25.86 17.99
C GLY A 145 -13.63 24.43 17.46
N SER A 146 -14.86 23.91 17.38
CA SER A 146 -15.09 22.51 16.94
C SER A 146 -15.09 22.36 15.41
N ARG A 147 -15.73 23.29 14.70
CA ARG A 147 -15.71 23.38 13.24
C ARG A 147 -14.33 23.73 12.71
N MET A 148 -13.62 24.62 13.42
CA MET A 148 -12.23 24.98 13.11
C MET A 148 -11.29 23.78 13.16
N MET A 149 -11.46 22.87 14.13
CA MET A 149 -10.57 21.70 14.27
C MET A 149 -10.77 20.65 13.16
N SER A 150 -12.01 20.43 12.71
CA SER A 150 -12.32 19.55 11.56
C SER A 150 -11.85 20.13 10.23
N ASP A 151 -12.02 21.44 10.05
CA ASP A 151 -11.53 22.18 8.88
C ASP A 151 -9.99 22.16 8.83
N LEU A 152 -9.32 22.37 9.96
CA LEU A 152 -7.87 22.30 10.08
C LEU A 152 -7.34 20.90 9.74
N SER A 153 -7.96 19.83 10.24
CA SER A 153 -7.53 18.46 9.92
C SER A 153 -7.62 18.14 8.43
N THR A 154 -8.71 18.57 7.78
CA THR A 154 -8.89 18.40 6.32
C THR A 154 -7.83 19.20 5.56
N ARG A 155 -7.60 20.45 5.96
CA ARG A 155 -6.59 21.33 5.36
C ARG A 155 -5.17 20.82 5.54
N VAL A 156 -4.84 20.30 6.71
CA VAL A 156 -3.53 19.64 6.96
C VAL A 156 -3.34 18.48 5.99
N ASN A 157 -4.38 17.67 5.73
CA ASN A 157 -4.27 16.58 4.77
C ASN A 157 -4.07 17.07 3.33
N ASP A 158 -4.73 18.14 2.91
CA ASP A 158 -4.49 18.76 1.59
C ASP A 158 -3.06 19.31 1.49
N CYS A 159 -2.59 20.00 2.54
CA CYS A 159 -1.23 20.53 2.60
C CYS A 159 -0.14 19.46 2.61
N LYS A 160 -0.43 18.21 3.02
CA LYS A 160 0.54 17.10 2.87
C LYS A 160 0.92 16.89 1.42
N ASN A 161 -0.02 16.99 0.49
CA ASN A 161 0.27 16.82 -0.93
C ASN A 161 1.20 17.93 -1.45
N ILE A 162 1.01 19.18 -0.98
CA ILE A 162 1.90 20.30 -1.29
C ILE A 162 3.31 20.04 -0.76
N VAL A 163 3.44 19.60 0.50
CA VAL A 163 4.75 19.27 1.09
C VAL A 163 5.46 18.16 0.32
N LEU A 164 4.76 17.09 -0.07
CA LEU A 164 5.34 15.99 -0.83
C LEU A 164 5.80 16.42 -2.23
N ARG A 165 5.04 17.29 -2.91
CA ARG A 165 5.44 17.86 -4.22
C ARG A 165 6.63 18.79 -4.08
N TRP A 166 6.71 19.58 -3.00
CA TRP A 166 7.88 20.41 -2.72
C TRP A 166 9.13 19.56 -2.44
N LEU A 167 9.01 18.51 -1.63
CA LEU A 167 10.10 17.54 -1.45
C LEU A 167 10.57 16.98 -2.79
N ALA A 168 9.63 16.56 -3.65
CA ALA A 168 9.95 16.07 -4.98
C ALA A 168 10.56 17.14 -5.91
N SER A 169 10.32 18.44 -5.68
CA SER A 169 10.96 19.52 -6.44
C SER A 169 12.39 19.80 -6.00
N LYS A 170 12.77 19.44 -4.76
CA LYS A 170 14.12 19.65 -4.23
C LYS A 170 15.03 18.44 -4.40
N LEU A 171 14.47 17.24 -4.43
CA LEU A 171 15.22 16.00 -4.63
C LEU A 171 15.49 15.74 -6.13
N ASP A 172 16.57 14.99 -6.40
CA ASP A 172 16.74 14.38 -7.71
C ASP A 172 15.70 13.26 -7.94
N LEU A 173 15.50 12.86 -9.20
CA LEU A 173 14.47 11.90 -9.58
C LEU A 173 14.62 10.54 -8.87
N SER A 174 15.85 10.08 -8.65
CA SER A 174 16.10 8.79 -8.02
C SER A 174 15.78 8.86 -6.53
N GLN A 175 16.26 9.90 -5.85
CA GLN A 175 16.00 10.14 -4.44
C GLN A 175 14.50 10.36 -4.18
N ALA A 176 13.82 11.16 -5.00
CA ALA A 176 12.39 11.39 -4.87
C ALA A 176 11.59 10.08 -5.00
N LYS A 177 11.97 9.20 -5.94
CA LYS A 177 11.36 7.87 -6.09
C LYS A 177 11.54 7.04 -4.81
N GLU A 178 12.77 6.95 -4.30
CA GLU A 178 13.08 6.16 -3.11
C GLU A 178 12.30 6.66 -1.88
N VAL A 179 12.34 7.97 -1.63
CA VAL A 179 11.69 8.60 -0.48
C VAL A 179 10.17 8.44 -0.56
N LEU A 180 9.54 8.81 -1.67
CA LEU A 180 8.07 8.78 -1.76
C LEU A 180 7.51 7.35 -1.80
N ARG A 181 8.21 6.40 -2.45
CA ARG A 181 7.82 4.99 -2.38
C ARG A 181 7.98 4.42 -0.97
N GLY A 182 9.08 4.73 -0.27
CA GLY A 182 9.29 4.26 1.10
C GLY A 182 8.24 4.79 2.06
N LEU A 183 7.92 6.08 1.99
CA LEU A 183 6.84 6.69 2.79
C LEU A 183 5.47 6.05 2.52
N SER A 184 5.13 5.82 1.25
CA SER A 184 3.88 5.16 0.87
C SER A 184 3.85 3.69 1.35
N SER A 185 4.94 2.95 1.17
CA SER A 185 5.11 1.57 1.64
C SER A 185 4.92 1.46 3.16
N CYS A 186 5.50 2.37 3.94
CA CYS A 186 5.30 2.42 5.39
C CYS A 186 3.83 2.62 5.78
N LYS A 187 3.09 3.45 5.03
CA LYS A 187 1.67 3.67 5.28
C LYS A 187 0.83 2.42 5.00
N ILE A 188 1.03 1.75 3.85
CA ILE A 188 0.26 0.57 3.47
C ILE A 188 0.57 -0.65 4.34
N ASN A 189 1.77 -0.73 4.91
CA ASN A 189 2.19 -1.83 5.76
C ASN A 189 1.56 -1.80 7.17
N LYS A 190 0.90 -0.69 7.56
CA LYS A 190 0.24 -0.56 8.86
C LYS A 190 -1.14 -1.22 8.93
N VAL A 191 -1.70 -1.65 7.80
CA VAL A 191 -3.08 -2.17 7.72
C VAL A 191 -3.13 -3.54 7.05
N CYS A 192 -4.17 -4.31 7.33
CA CYS A 192 -4.50 -5.48 6.53
C CYS A 192 -5.36 -5.07 5.33
N PRO A 193 -4.94 -5.33 4.08
CA PRO A 193 -5.72 -4.98 2.90
C PRO A 193 -6.82 -6.00 2.55
N LEU A 194 -6.82 -7.18 3.18
CA LEU A 194 -7.76 -8.26 2.85
C LEU A 194 -9.15 -7.99 3.43
N ASN A 195 -10.16 -8.27 2.61
CA ASN A 195 -11.54 -8.29 3.06
C ASN A 195 -11.85 -9.65 3.71
N PHE A 196 -12.40 -9.62 4.93
CA PHE A 196 -12.80 -10.81 5.66
C PHE A 196 -14.30 -11.09 5.46
N PRO A 197 -14.69 -12.03 4.57
CA PRO A 197 -16.09 -12.40 4.35
C PRO A 197 -16.68 -13.16 5.56
N ASN A 198 -17.94 -13.58 5.45
CA ASN A 198 -18.65 -14.28 6.53
C ASN A 198 -17.88 -15.55 6.99
N MET A 199 -17.67 -15.66 8.31
CA MET A 199 -16.93 -16.74 8.97
C MET A 199 -17.82 -17.84 9.56
N SER A 200 -19.15 -17.86 9.32
CA SER A 200 -20.09 -18.82 9.93
C SER A 200 -19.61 -20.28 9.82
N HIS A 201 -19.06 -20.68 8.67
CA HIS A 201 -18.55 -22.05 8.48
C HIS A 201 -17.35 -22.38 9.39
N VAL A 202 -16.45 -21.42 9.60
CA VAL A 202 -15.31 -21.57 10.53
C VAL A 202 -15.80 -21.61 11.96
N ILE A 203 -16.74 -20.73 12.31
CA ILE A 203 -17.31 -20.65 13.67
C ILE A 203 -18.03 -21.94 14.04
N ASN A 204 -18.84 -22.49 13.13
CA ASN A 204 -19.58 -23.73 13.37
C ASN A 204 -18.65 -24.93 13.59
N GLY A 205 -17.56 -25.03 12.81
CA GLY A 205 -16.60 -26.13 12.91
C GLY A 205 -15.62 -26.01 14.09
N CYS A 206 -15.30 -24.78 14.53
CA CYS A 206 -14.23 -24.51 15.50
C CYS A 206 -14.71 -23.99 16.87
N ASN A 207 -16.02 -23.95 17.15
CA ASN A 207 -16.56 -23.44 18.40
C ASN A 207 -16.01 -24.20 19.64
N ASP A 208 -16.07 -23.55 20.82
CA ASP A 208 -15.59 -24.06 22.10
C ASP A 208 -16.39 -25.31 22.54
N GLY A 209 -15.95 -26.45 22.00
CA GLY A 209 -16.54 -27.77 22.14
C GLY A 209 -15.96 -28.82 21.19
N ILE A 210 -14.89 -28.49 20.43
CA ILE A 210 -14.29 -29.28 19.34
C ILE A 210 -14.44 -30.79 19.54
N SER A 211 -15.42 -31.40 18.85
CA SER A 211 -15.54 -32.85 18.73
C SER A 211 -14.84 -33.39 17.47
N ASN A 212 -14.56 -32.54 16.48
CA ASN A 212 -13.93 -32.93 15.21
C ASN A 212 -12.92 -31.87 14.69
N GLN A 213 -11.64 -32.05 14.99
CA GLN A 213 -10.55 -31.17 14.56
C GLN A 213 -10.46 -31.04 13.03
N THR A 214 -10.75 -32.11 12.30
CA THR A 214 -10.66 -32.14 10.83
C THR A 214 -11.66 -31.17 10.19
N GLU A 215 -12.89 -31.12 10.71
CA GLU A 215 -13.92 -30.20 10.21
C GLU A 215 -13.53 -28.74 10.46
N CYS A 216 -12.99 -28.43 11.65
CA CYS A 216 -12.46 -27.11 11.96
C CYS A 216 -11.35 -26.70 10.99
N CYS A 217 -10.33 -27.55 10.78
CA CYS A 217 -9.22 -27.21 9.90
C CYS A 217 -9.61 -27.08 8.44
N ASN A 218 -10.47 -27.96 7.92
CA ASN A 218 -11.00 -27.82 6.57
C ASN A 218 -11.75 -26.49 6.37
N GLY A 219 -12.50 -26.06 7.39
CA GLY A 219 -13.19 -24.76 7.39
C GLY A 219 -12.21 -23.58 7.38
N VAL A 220 -11.17 -23.63 8.22
CA VAL A 220 -10.14 -22.58 8.30
C VAL A 220 -9.34 -22.51 6.99
N GLU A 221 -8.86 -23.63 6.47
CA GLU A 221 -8.09 -23.70 5.23
C GLU A 221 -8.90 -23.19 4.03
N SER A 222 -10.17 -23.59 3.94
CA SER A 222 -11.08 -23.08 2.89
C SER A 222 -11.28 -21.57 3.00
N TYR A 223 -11.45 -21.06 4.22
CA TYR A 223 -11.62 -19.63 4.45
C TYR A 223 -10.36 -18.84 4.10
N VAL A 224 -9.19 -19.31 4.52
CA VAL A 224 -7.91 -18.69 4.23
C VAL A 224 -7.62 -18.72 2.72
N SER A 225 -7.95 -19.82 2.03
CA SER A 225 -7.86 -19.91 0.56
C SER A 225 -8.71 -18.86 -0.17
N LEU A 226 -9.86 -18.46 0.38
CA LEU A 226 -10.66 -17.36 -0.17
C LEU A 226 -9.97 -16.00 0.03
N LEU A 227 -9.26 -15.82 1.13
CA LEU A 227 -8.50 -14.60 1.39
C LEU A 227 -7.30 -14.46 0.44
N GLN A 228 -6.56 -15.54 0.23
CA GLN A 228 -5.36 -15.59 -0.65
C GLN A 228 -5.65 -15.10 -2.08
N ARG A 229 -6.84 -15.39 -2.60
CA ARG A 229 -7.23 -15.04 -3.98
C ARG A 229 -7.43 -13.55 -4.19
N GLN A 230 -7.42 -12.72 -3.14
CA GLN A 230 -7.72 -11.30 -3.25
C GLN A 230 -6.52 -10.47 -3.71
N SER A 231 -5.33 -10.70 -3.16
CA SER A 231 -4.20 -9.78 -3.37
C SER A 231 -2.87 -10.44 -2.97
N PHE A 232 -1.79 -9.96 -3.58
CA PHE A 232 -0.45 -10.10 -2.99
C PHE A 232 -0.30 -9.13 -1.83
N ILE A 233 0.30 -9.59 -0.73
CA ILE A 233 0.55 -8.77 0.45
C ILE A 233 2.00 -8.87 0.90
N THR A 234 2.46 -7.86 1.61
CA THR A 234 3.79 -7.90 2.23
C THR A 234 3.81 -8.80 3.46
N ASN A 235 4.99 -9.23 3.89
CA ASN A 235 5.17 -9.95 5.16
C ASN A 235 4.55 -9.19 6.37
N LEU A 236 4.62 -7.86 6.39
CA LEU A 236 4.08 -7.03 7.46
C LEU A 236 2.55 -6.88 7.38
N GLN A 237 2.00 -6.78 6.18
CA GLN A 237 0.56 -6.83 5.97
C GLN A 237 -0.01 -8.20 6.35
N ALA A 238 0.68 -9.30 6.03
CA ALA A 238 0.29 -10.64 6.43
C ALA A 238 0.21 -10.79 7.95
N LEU A 239 1.20 -10.27 8.68
CA LEU A 239 1.16 -10.22 10.15
C LEU A 239 -0.08 -9.49 10.68
N ASN A 240 -0.44 -8.37 10.06
CA ASN A 240 -1.61 -7.58 10.46
C ASN A 240 -2.93 -8.28 10.07
N CYS A 241 -2.97 -8.96 8.93
CA CYS A 241 -4.12 -9.75 8.50
C CYS A 241 -4.36 -10.95 9.40
N ALA A 242 -3.32 -11.71 9.73
CA ALA A 242 -3.40 -12.81 10.67
C ALA A 242 -3.89 -12.36 12.05
N ALA A 243 -3.33 -11.27 12.59
CA ALA A 243 -3.79 -10.72 13.86
C ALA A 243 -5.26 -10.27 13.81
N SER A 244 -5.67 -9.61 12.72
CA SER A 244 -7.05 -9.13 12.53
C SER A 244 -8.05 -10.27 12.44
N LEU A 245 -7.73 -11.32 11.68
CA LEU A 245 -8.56 -12.52 11.59
C LEU A 245 -8.64 -13.23 12.95
N GLY A 246 -7.51 -13.38 13.64
CA GLY A 246 -7.48 -14.01 14.97
C GLY A 246 -8.36 -13.27 15.98
N VAL A 247 -8.32 -11.92 15.98
CA VAL A 247 -9.19 -11.11 16.84
C VAL A 247 -10.67 -11.34 16.51
N LYS A 248 -11.02 -11.42 15.22
CA LYS A 248 -12.39 -11.71 14.78
C LYS A 248 -12.87 -13.10 15.22
N LEU A 249 -12.04 -14.12 15.06
CA LEU A 249 -12.35 -15.49 15.49
C LEU A 249 -12.55 -15.57 17.01
N ARG A 250 -11.71 -14.89 17.79
CA ARG A 250 -11.86 -14.82 19.25
C ARG A 250 -13.14 -14.10 19.69
N LYS A 251 -13.53 -13.03 19.00
CA LYS A 251 -14.81 -12.35 19.24
C LYS A 251 -16.02 -13.25 18.93
N ALA A 252 -15.83 -14.27 18.09
CA ALA A 252 -16.81 -15.29 17.81
C ALA A 252 -16.71 -16.52 18.74
N ASN A 253 -16.09 -16.37 19.92
CA ASN A 253 -15.93 -17.42 20.94
C ASN A 253 -15.07 -18.62 20.53
N ILE A 254 -14.12 -18.45 19.59
CA ILE A 254 -13.09 -19.46 19.33
C ILE A 254 -11.88 -19.12 20.21
N THR A 255 -11.67 -19.86 21.30
CA THR A 255 -10.58 -19.55 22.25
C THR A 255 -9.29 -20.32 21.95
N LYS A 256 -9.40 -21.51 21.35
CA LYS A 256 -8.25 -22.34 20.93
C LYS A 256 -7.53 -21.69 19.75
N ASN A 257 -6.19 -21.78 19.77
CA ASN A 257 -5.35 -21.30 18.69
C ASN A 257 -5.49 -22.19 17.45
N VAL A 258 -6.43 -21.84 16.57
CA VAL A 258 -6.70 -22.60 15.34
C VAL A 258 -5.58 -22.48 14.31
N TYR A 259 -4.75 -21.43 14.37
CA TYR A 259 -3.61 -21.30 13.47
C TYR A 259 -2.56 -22.35 13.74
N THR A 260 -2.22 -22.58 15.01
CA THR A 260 -1.31 -23.67 15.38
C THR A 260 -1.95 -25.04 15.16
N LEU A 261 -3.25 -25.18 15.41
CA LEU A 261 -3.99 -26.44 15.22
C LEU A 261 -4.02 -26.91 13.76
N CYS A 262 -4.18 -25.96 12.83
CA CYS A 262 -4.37 -26.21 11.41
C CYS A 262 -3.18 -25.76 10.57
N HIS A 263 -2.02 -25.54 11.19
CA HIS A 263 -0.76 -25.18 10.54
C HIS A 263 -0.82 -23.96 9.60
N ILE A 264 -1.60 -22.94 9.98
CA ILE A 264 -1.73 -21.70 9.22
C ILE A 264 -0.49 -20.82 9.42
N ASN A 265 0.13 -20.44 8.31
CA ASN A 265 1.32 -19.61 8.21
C ASN A 265 1.00 -18.25 7.58
N LEU A 266 1.95 -17.31 7.65
CA LEU A 266 1.79 -15.97 7.08
C LEU A 266 1.62 -15.99 5.56
N LYS A 267 2.33 -16.88 4.85
CA LYS A 267 2.20 -17.03 3.39
C LYS A 267 0.77 -17.36 2.99
N ASP A 268 0.01 -18.00 3.88
CA ASP A 268 -1.36 -18.41 3.60
C ASP A 268 -2.31 -17.21 3.56
N PHE A 269 -1.87 -15.98 3.84
CA PHE A 269 -2.67 -14.78 3.63
C PHE A 269 -2.39 -14.11 2.28
N SER A 270 -1.40 -14.57 1.51
CA SER A 270 -1.03 -14.01 0.22
C SER A 270 -1.38 -14.96 -0.92
N LEU A 271 -1.48 -14.40 -2.14
CA LEU A 271 -1.76 -15.16 -3.34
C LEU A 271 -0.66 -16.22 -3.58
N GLN A 272 -1.10 -17.46 -3.76
CA GLN A 272 -0.23 -18.62 -4.02
C GLN A 272 0.14 -18.66 -5.50
N VAL A 273 1.42 -18.86 -5.80
CA VAL A 273 1.93 -18.90 -7.19
C VAL A 273 2.44 -20.31 -7.49
N GLY A 274 1.78 -21.02 -8.41
CA GLY A 274 2.20 -22.33 -8.90
C GLY A 274 1.58 -23.54 -8.18
N THR A 275 2.11 -24.74 -8.49
CA THR A 275 1.66 -26.04 -7.96
C THR A 275 2.42 -26.49 -6.70
N GLN A 276 3.34 -25.67 -6.20
CA GLN A 276 4.05 -25.92 -4.95
C GLN A 276 3.44 -25.05 -3.85
N ASP A 277 3.36 -25.58 -2.62
CA ASP A 277 2.84 -24.95 -1.41
C ASP A 277 3.68 -23.75 -0.91
N SER A 278 4.06 -22.86 -1.83
CA SER A 278 4.92 -21.70 -1.59
C SER A 278 4.15 -20.44 -1.96
N GLY A 279 3.37 -19.94 -1.01
CA GLY A 279 2.78 -18.61 -1.08
C GLY A 279 3.89 -17.58 -1.17
N CYS A 280 3.68 -16.53 -1.96
CA CYS A 280 4.67 -15.46 -2.08
C CYS A 280 4.25 -14.27 -1.21
N LEU A 281 5.02 -13.99 -0.17
CA LEU A 281 4.97 -12.71 0.52
C LEU A 281 5.90 -11.72 -0.17
N LEU A 282 5.41 -10.50 -0.40
CA LEU A 282 6.28 -9.44 -0.88
C LEU A 282 7.17 -8.92 0.26
N PRO A 283 8.38 -8.44 -0.03
CA PRO A 283 9.19 -7.72 0.94
C PRO A 283 8.41 -6.54 1.53
N SER A 284 8.67 -6.23 2.81
CA SER A 284 8.17 -5.00 3.44
C SER A 284 8.65 -3.73 2.73
N LEU A 285 9.82 -3.81 2.08
CA LEU A 285 10.42 -2.69 1.37
C LEU A 285 9.88 -2.55 -0.05
N PRO A 286 9.79 -1.31 -0.58
CA PRO A 286 9.37 -1.09 -1.96
C PRO A 286 10.20 -1.94 -2.93
N SER A 287 9.50 -2.69 -3.78
CA SER A 287 10.11 -3.46 -4.87
C SER A 287 9.35 -3.18 -6.16
N ASP A 288 10.09 -3.04 -7.26
CA ASP A 288 9.53 -2.92 -8.60
C ASP A 288 9.18 -4.33 -9.13
N VAL A 289 8.15 -4.41 -9.96
CA VAL A 289 7.91 -5.60 -10.79
C VAL A 289 8.97 -5.65 -11.90
N VAL A 290 9.52 -6.84 -12.13
CA VAL A 290 10.61 -7.05 -13.09
C VAL A 290 10.08 -7.84 -14.29
N LEU A 291 10.39 -7.38 -15.50
CA LEU A 291 10.21 -8.16 -16.71
C LEU A 291 11.49 -8.98 -16.98
N ASP A 292 11.40 -10.31 -16.96
CA ASP A 292 12.51 -11.18 -17.39
C ASP A 292 12.65 -11.14 -18.93
N LYS A 293 13.76 -11.68 -19.44
CA LYS A 293 14.18 -11.69 -20.85
C LYS A 293 13.16 -12.30 -21.82
N LEU A 294 12.14 -13.00 -21.32
CA LEU A 294 11.03 -13.58 -22.09
C LEU A 294 9.72 -12.77 -22.02
N SER A 295 9.76 -11.53 -21.52
CA SER A 295 8.58 -10.70 -21.19
C SER A 295 7.70 -11.30 -20.09
N GLU A 296 8.28 -12.18 -19.29
CA GLU A 296 7.60 -12.80 -18.16
C GLU A 296 7.68 -11.90 -16.93
N VAL A 297 6.53 -11.70 -16.30
CA VAL A 297 6.40 -10.80 -15.16
C VAL A 297 6.81 -11.55 -13.91
N SER A 298 7.86 -11.07 -13.26
CA SER A 298 8.41 -11.62 -12.04
C SER A 298 8.43 -10.55 -10.96
N PHE A 299 8.26 -10.96 -9.71
CA PHE A 299 8.39 -10.11 -8.54
C PHE A 299 9.18 -10.85 -7.47
N VAL A 300 9.82 -10.07 -6.60
CA VAL A 300 10.65 -10.59 -5.53
C VAL A 300 9.74 -11.09 -4.41
N CYS A 301 9.91 -12.36 -4.04
CA CYS A 301 9.28 -12.96 -2.87
C CYS A 301 10.25 -12.94 -1.69
N ASP A 302 9.75 -12.64 -0.50
CA ASP A 302 10.47 -12.79 0.75
C ASP A 302 10.36 -14.25 1.21
N LEU A 303 11.39 -15.05 0.94
CA LEU A 303 11.42 -16.52 1.03
C LEU A 303 11.32 -17.11 2.46
N ASN A 304 10.94 -16.32 3.46
CA ASN A 304 10.75 -16.80 4.83
C ASN A 304 9.30 -17.27 5.05
N ASP A 305 8.83 -18.15 4.16
CA ASP A 305 7.39 -18.36 3.90
C ASP A 305 6.66 -19.20 4.96
N ASN A 306 7.38 -19.93 5.83
CA ASN A 306 6.78 -20.83 6.83
C ASN A 306 6.75 -20.25 8.25
N ILE A 307 6.61 -18.93 8.37
CA ILE A 307 6.41 -18.29 9.69
C ILE A 307 4.98 -18.57 10.17
N PRO A 308 4.79 -19.19 11.35
CA PRO A 308 3.46 -19.43 11.90
C PRO A 308 2.68 -18.13 12.07
N ALA A 309 1.40 -18.15 11.68
CA ALA A 309 0.54 -16.98 11.82
C ALA A 309 0.32 -16.65 13.31
N PRO A 310 0.46 -15.37 13.72
CA PRO A 310 0.31 -15.00 15.12
C PRO A 310 -1.13 -15.12 15.59
N TRP A 311 -1.35 -15.83 16.70
CA TRP A 311 -2.63 -15.88 17.38
C TRP A 311 -2.70 -14.80 18.48
N PRO A 312 -3.68 -13.89 18.45
CA PRO A 312 -3.73 -12.78 19.38
C PRO A 312 -4.12 -13.22 20.79
N SER A 313 -3.35 -12.75 21.79
CA SER A 313 -3.57 -13.05 23.21
C SER A 313 -4.76 -12.32 23.82
N THR A 314 -5.29 -11.31 23.15
CA THR A 314 -6.53 -10.60 23.50
C THR A 314 -7.45 -10.47 22.27
N SER A 315 -8.70 -10.07 22.48
CA SER A 315 -9.64 -9.70 21.40
C SER A 315 -9.46 -8.24 20.92
N GLN A 316 -8.30 -7.64 21.23
CA GLN A 316 -7.92 -6.29 20.85
C GLN A 316 -6.71 -6.35 19.91
N LEU A 317 -6.72 -5.51 18.88
CA LEU A 317 -5.56 -5.32 18.02
C LEU A 317 -4.53 -4.49 18.78
N ALA A 318 -3.25 -4.86 18.68
CA ALA A 318 -2.18 -4.02 19.18
C ALA A 318 -1.98 -2.80 18.25
N ASP A 319 -1.73 -1.63 18.84
CA ASP A 319 -1.69 -0.35 18.11
C ASP A 319 -0.49 -0.19 17.17
N SER A 320 0.55 -1.03 17.25
CA SER A 320 1.69 -0.97 16.33
C SER A 320 2.39 -2.30 16.09
N SER A 321 2.95 -2.45 14.89
CA SER A 321 3.88 -3.53 14.54
C SER A 321 5.30 -3.33 15.09
N CYS A 322 5.67 -2.09 15.44
CA CYS A 322 7.02 -1.73 15.86
C CYS A 322 7.35 -2.09 17.32
N ASN A 323 6.33 -2.37 18.14
CA ASN A 323 6.51 -2.86 19.53
C ASN A 323 6.40 -4.39 19.64
N LYS A 324 6.31 -5.13 18.53
CA LYS A 324 6.16 -6.59 18.58
C LYS A 324 7.50 -7.23 18.94
N THR A 325 7.58 -7.80 20.14
CA THR A 325 8.66 -8.68 20.65
C THR A 325 8.80 -10.00 19.88
N VAL A 326 7.97 -10.23 18.86
CA VAL A 326 8.28 -11.23 17.84
C VAL A 326 9.60 -10.76 17.24
N LYS A 327 10.65 -11.57 17.36
CA LYS A 327 11.81 -11.45 16.49
C LYS A 327 11.26 -11.63 15.08
N ILE A 328 10.76 -10.54 14.48
CA ILE A 328 10.60 -10.43 13.03
C ILE A 328 12.01 -10.79 12.58
N PRO A 329 12.20 -11.95 11.93
CA PRO A 329 13.52 -12.38 11.48
C PRO A 329 14.12 -11.15 10.84
N GLY A 330 15.25 -10.68 11.40
CA GLY A 330 15.83 -9.40 11.00
C GLY A 330 15.76 -9.35 9.50
N LEU A 331 15.09 -8.30 8.98
CA LEU A 331 14.66 -8.21 7.58
C LEU A 331 15.66 -8.99 6.73
N PRO A 332 15.25 -10.09 6.07
CA PRO A 332 16.20 -11.00 5.49
C PRO A 332 17.22 -10.18 4.72
N ALA A 333 18.47 -10.21 5.20
CA ALA A 333 19.52 -9.38 4.68
C ALA A 333 19.61 -9.71 3.19
N ALA A 334 19.15 -8.79 2.32
CA ALA A 334 19.02 -8.93 0.87
C ALA A 334 19.51 -10.29 0.36
N ALA A 335 18.76 -11.37 0.60
CA ALA A 335 19.30 -12.70 0.43
C ALA A 335 18.98 -13.16 -0.98
N SER A 336 20.05 -13.24 -1.78
CA SER A 336 20.17 -13.88 -3.10
C SER A 336 18.96 -13.78 -4.02
N VAL A 337 19.12 -13.02 -5.11
CA VAL A 337 18.26 -13.04 -6.31
C VAL A 337 17.89 -14.49 -6.67
N GLN A 338 16.74 -14.95 -6.20
CA GLN A 338 16.02 -16.04 -6.80
C GLN A 338 14.77 -15.39 -7.39
N SER A 339 14.95 -14.87 -8.62
CA SER A 339 13.80 -14.54 -9.46
C SER A 339 12.93 -15.78 -9.49
N SER A 340 11.68 -15.62 -9.07
CA SER A 340 10.64 -16.59 -9.25
C SER A 340 10.41 -16.69 -10.76
N ARG A 341 11.26 -17.47 -11.46
CA ARG A 341 11.14 -17.76 -12.89
C ARG A 341 9.96 -18.69 -13.08
N HIS A 342 8.78 -18.10 -13.24
CA HIS A 342 7.57 -18.85 -13.48
C HIS A 342 7.12 -18.65 -14.90
N SER A 343 7.50 -19.61 -15.75
CA SER A 343 6.78 -19.98 -16.97
C SER A 343 5.29 -19.95 -16.66
N VAL A 344 4.58 -18.91 -17.10
CA VAL A 344 3.13 -18.96 -17.23
C VAL A 344 2.84 -20.03 -18.28
N SER A 345 2.74 -21.29 -17.85
CA SER A 345 2.22 -22.34 -18.70
C SER A 345 0.85 -21.86 -19.15
N THR A 346 0.68 -21.77 -20.46
CA THR A 346 -0.49 -21.25 -21.18
C THR A 346 -1.72 -22.14 -21.00
N MET A 347 -2.11 -22.43 -19.76
CA MET A 347 -3.22 -23.31 -19.41
C MET A 347 -3.97 -22.72 -18.21
N ASN A 348 -5.14 -22.13 -18.54
CA ASN A 348 -6.26 -21.67 -17.71
C ASN A 348 -6.52 -20.17 -17.51
N PHE A 349 -5.63 -19.24 -17.90
CA PHE A 349 -5.98 -17.80 -17.85
C PHE A 349 -6.88 -17.34 -19.01
N LEU A 350 -6.81 -18.00 -20.17
CA LEU A 350 -7.75 -17.79 -21.27
C LEU A 350 -9.20 -18.16 -20.89
N LEU A 351 -9.39 -19.12 -19.98
CA LEU A 351 -10.73 -19.49 -19.52
C LEU A 351 -11.33 -18.43 -18.59
N LEU A 352 -10.53 -17.80 -17.73
CA LEU A 352 -11.00 -16.71 -16.87
C LEU A 352 -11.32 -15.44 -17.65
N SER A 353 -10.53 -15.09 -18.67
CA SER A 353 -10.84 -13.95 -19.55
C SER A 353 -12.06 -14.22 -20.43
N MET A 354 -12.24 -15.47 -20.90
CA MET A 354 -13.42 -15.86 -21.69
C MET A 354 -14.70 -15.91 -20.84
N VAL A 355 -14.61 -16.33 -19.56
CA VAL A 355 -15.76 -16.31 -18.63
C VAL A 355 -16.16 -14.86 -18.28
N TYR A 356 -15.19 -13.96 -18.10
CA TYR A 356 -15.48 -12.54 -17.90
C TYR A 356 -16.10 -11.90 -19.16
N ALA A 357 -15.59 -12.22 -20.35
CA ALA A 357 -16.18 -11.73 -21.60
C ALA A 357 -17.60 -12.28 -21.84
N ALA A 358 -17.85 -13.56 -21.52
CA ALA A 358 -19.17 -14.16 -21.65
C ALA A 358 -20.21 -13.61 -20.65
N LEU A 359 -19.78 -13.21 -19.45
CA LEU A 359 -20.63 -12.56 -18.44
C LEU A 359 -20.94 -11.08 -18.73
N VAL A 360 -20.20 -10.45 -19.64
CA VAL A 360 -20.44 -9.06 -20.10
C VAL A 360 -21.31 -9.02 -21.37
N ILE A 361 -21.49 -10.17 -22.04
CA ILE A 361 -22.28 -10.30 -23.29
C ILE A 361 -23.69 -10.88 -23.03
N MET A 362 -23.99 -11.32 -21.81
CA MET A 362 -25.36 -11.57 -21.33
C MET A 362 -25.83 -10.41 -20.45
#